data_AF-A0A1Y1YD79-F1
#
_entry.id   AF-A0A1Y1YD79-F1
#
_cell.length_a   1.000
_cell.length_b   1.000
_cell.length_c   1.000
_cell.angle_alpha   90.00
_cell.angle_beta   90.00
_cell.angle_gamma   90.00
#
_symmetry.space_group_name_H-M   'P 1'
#
loop_
_entity.id
_entity.type
_entity.pdbx_description
1 polymer ?
#
loop_
_entity_poly.entity_id
_entity_poly.type
_entity_poly.pdbx_seq_one_letter_code
_entity_poly.pdbx_strand_id
1 'polypeptide(L)'
;MGVYNVPDWIRIVLLVSSVLSFVPQLHRIFTRKTSSGISTCYVLFNLISTTEQFTLAFFCIVNNFDDSDFFVHSPVNAGDWINWAQMAVLGLLWLSLFFVCLYFPSDRRDLSRKLSAIGAYIAFLPISVVPVFADVIEPGT
;
A
#
# COMPACT_ATOMS: atom_id res chain seq x y z
N MET A 1 -6.62 19.33 -23.06
CA MET A 1 -7.46 18.11 -22.96
C MET A 1 -8.44 18.34 -21.82
N GLY A 2 -9.74 18.10 -22.01
CA GLY A 2 -10.72 18.28 -20.93
C GLY A 2 -10.43 17.26 -19.82
N VAL A 3 -10.09 17.73 -18.64
CA VAL A 3 -9.94 16.88 -17.46
C VAL A 3 -11.32 16.31 -17.16
N TYR A 4 -11.54 15.04 -17.48
CA TYR A 4 -12.75 14.34 -17.07
C TYR A 4 -12.69 14.15 -15.56
N ASN A 5 -13.41 15.01 -14.84
CA ASN A 5 -13.47 14.92 -13.39
C ASN A 5 -14.21 13.64 -13.01
N VAL A 6 -13.47 12.62 -12.58
CA VAL A 6 -14.06 11.48 -11.88
C VAL A 6 -14.75 12.04 -10.64
N PRO A 7 -16.08 11.86 -10.50
CA PRO A 7 -16.82 12.38 -9.36
C PRO A 7 -16.27 11.86 -8.03
N ASP A 8 -16.18 12.74 -7.03
CA ASP A 8 -15.64 12.38 -5.71
C ASP A 8 -16.39 11.22 -5.05
N TRP A 9 -17.71 11.11 -5.29
CA TRP A 9 -18.51 10.00 -4.79
C TRP A 9 -18.05 8.63 -5.34
N ILE A 10 -17.54 8.57 -6.58
CA ILE A 10 -16.97 7.33 -7.14
C ILE A 10 -15.68 6.97 -6.39
N ARG A 11 -14.81 7.96 -6.14
CA ARG A 11 -13.56 7.77 -5.39
C ARG A 11 -13.86 7.26 -3.97
N ILE A 12 -14.88 7.82 -3.31
CA ILE A 12 -15.34 7.35 -1.99
C ILE A 12 -15.86 5.92 -2.05
N VAL A 13 -16.71 5.60 -3.03
CA VAL A 13 -17.24 4.23 -3.20
C VAL A 13 -16.11 3.24 -3.45
N LEU A 14 -15.11 3.60 -4.26
CA LEU A 14 -13.92 2.78 -4.50
C LEU A 14 -13.14 2.57 -3.21
N LEU A 15 -12.87 3.62 -2.45
CA LEU A 15 -12.18 3.53 -1.17
C LEU A 15 -12.91 2.60 -0.19
N VAL A 16 -14.22 2.78 -0.02
CA VAL A 16 -15.04 1.92 0.85
C VAL A 16 -15.04 0.48 0.35
N SER A 17 -15.21 0.27 -0.96
CA SER A 17 -15.20 -1.07 -1.56
C SER A 17 -13.84 -1.77 -1.40
N SER A 18 -12.75 -1.02 -1.55
CA SER A 18 -11.40 -1.48 -1.27
C SER A 18 -11.29 -1.95 0.18
N VAL A 19 -11.70 -1.15 1.17
CA VAL A 19 -11.69 -1.56 2.59
C VAL A 19 -12.55 -2.81 2.81
N LEU A 20 -13.77 -2.83 2.28
CA LEU A 20 -14.70 -3.95 2.44
C LEU A 20 -14.18 -5.25 1.83
N SER A 21 -13.34 -5.20 0.79
CA SER A 21 -12.75 -6.39 0.16
C SER A 21 -11.76 -7.14 1.08
N PHE A 22 -11.19 -6.46 2.07
CA PHE A 22 -10.27 -7.05 3.06
C PHE A 22 -11.03 -7.69 4.24
N VAL A 23 -12.28 -7.28 4.47
CA VAL A 23 -13.13 -7.81 5.55
C VAL A 23 -13.30 -9.34 5.50
N PRO A 24 -13.66 -9.99 4.37
CA PRO A 24 -13.81 -11.44 4.35
C PRO A 24 -12.49 -12.17 4.61
N GLN A 25 -11.37 -11.58 4.21
CA GLN A 25 -10.02 -12.14 4.41
C GLN A 25 -9.64 -12.07 5.89
N LEU A 26 -9.81 -10.90 6.52
CA LEU A 26 -9.59 -10.71 7.95
C LEU A 26 -10.53 -11.57 8.79
N HIS A 27 -11.84 -11.55 8.50
CA HIS A 27 -12.83 -12.35 9.20
C HIS A 27 -12.49 -13.84 9.14
N ARG A 28 -12.05 -14.35 7.98
CA ARG A 28 -11.64 -15.75 7.85
C ARG A 28 -10.43 -16.09 8.73
N ILE A 29 -9.41 -15.22 8.79
CA ILE A 29 -8.23 -15.45 9.64
C ILE A 29 -8.61 -15.41 11.12
N PHE A 30 -9.37 -14.39 11.54
CA PHE A 30 -9.80 -14.24 12.94
C PHE A 30 -10.70 -15.41 13.40
N THR A 31 -11.66 -15.83 12.57
CA THR A 31 -12.58 -16.91 12.91
C THR A 31 -11.89 -18.27 12.96
N ARG A 32 -10.93 -18.53 12.07
CA ARG A 32 -10.22 -19.82 12.05
C ARG A 32 -8.99 -19.85 12.96
N LYS A 33 -8.52 -18.68 13.44
CA LYS A 33 -7.27 -18.51 14.20
C LYS A 33 -6.05 -19.17 13.54
N THR A 34 -6.11 -19.34 12.22
CA THR A 34 -5.04 -19.93 11.41
C THR A 34 -4.91 -19.15 10.12
N SER A 35 -3.67 -18.96 9.67
CA SER A 35 -3.36 -18.39 8.37
C SER A 35 -3.30 -19.44 7.25
N SER A 36 -3.59 -20.73 7.51
CA SER A 36 -3.40 -21.86 6.57
C SER A 36 -4.32 -21.87 5.33
N GLY A 37 -4.84 -20.72 4.89
CA GLY A 37 -5.59 -20.56 3.65
C GLY A 37 -5.19 -19.35 2.82
N ILE A 38 -4.23 -18.55 3.28
CA ILE A 38 -3.74 -17.36 2.60
C ILE A 38 -2.23 -17.52 2.44
N SER A 39 -1.75 -17.36 1.20
CA SER A 39 -0.32 -17.47 0.91
C SER A 39 0.42 -16.25 1.46
N THR A 40 1.36 -16.46 2.38
CA THR A 40 2.21 -15.39 2.92
C THR A 40 2.98 -14.67 1.81
N CYS A 41 3.42 -15.39 0.76
CA CYS A 41 4.09 -14.78 -0.39
C CYS A 41 3.15 -13.89 -1.20
N TYR A 42 1.87 -14.26 -1.33
CA TYR A 42 0.88 -13.41 -1.99
C TYR A 42 0.69 -12.09 -1.24
N VAL A 43 0.56 -12.15 0.09
CA VAL A 43 0.45 -10.93 0.91
C VAL A 43 1.73 -10.09 0.83
N LEU A 44 2.90 -10.74 0.87
CA LEU A 44 4.19 -10.08 0.73
C LEU A 44 4.33 -9.33 -0.60
N PHE A 45 4.02 -9.96 -1.73
CA PHE A 45 4.16 -9.32 -3.03
C PHE A 45 3.19 -8.15 -3.22
N ASN A 46 1.96 -8.27 -2.72
CA ASN A 46 1.01 -7.15 -2.75
C ASN A 46 1.47 -6.00 -1.84
N LEU A 47 2.05 -6.32 -0.68
CA LEU A 47 2.63 -5.31 0.21
C LEU A 47 3.82 -4.62 -0.45
N ILE A 48 4.75 -5.36 -1.05
CA ILE A 48 5.89 -4.81 -1.82
C ILE A 48 5.38 -3.88 -2.92
N SER A 49 4.44 -4.35 -3.74
CA SER A 49 3.90 -3.55 -4.85
C SER A 49 3.19 -2.28 -4.38
N THR A 50 2.43 -2.34 -3.29
CA THR A 50 1.74 -1.17 -2.72
C THR A 50 2.75 -0.19 -2.12
N THR A 51 3.78 -0.68 -1.43
CA THR A 51 4.86 0.16 -0.90
C THR A 51 5.63 0.85 -2.03
N GLU A 52 5.94 0.14 -3.12
CA GLU A 52 6.60 0.72 -4.29
C GLU A 52 5.78 1.83 -4.93
N GLN A 53 4.47 1.59 -5.15
CA GLN A 53 3.56 2.59 -5.69
C GLN A 53 3.45 3.83 -4.79
N PHE A 54 3.41 3.63 -3.48
CA PHE A 54 3.38 4.73 -2.51
C PHE A 54 4.67 5.56 -2.55
N THR A 55 5.82 4.90 -2.58
CA THR A 55 7.14 5.54 -2.69
C THR A 55 7.26 6.37 -3.98
N LEU A 56 6.85 5.81 -5.13
CA LEU A 56 6.88 6.51 -6.41
C LEU A 56 5.93 7.71 -6.44
N ALA A 57 4.72 7.55 -5.90
CA ALA A 57 3.76 8.64 -5.78
C ALA A 57 4.32 9.76 -4.90
N PHE A 58 4.92 9.41 -3.75
CA PHE A 58 5.54 10.40 -2.87
C PHE A 58 6.71 11.13 -3.54
N PHE A 59 7.59 10.41 -4.24
CA PHE A 59 8.70 11.01 -5.02
C PHE A 59 8.18 11.98 -6.08
N CYS A 60 7.13 11.62 -6.81
CA CYS A 60 6.53 12.49 -7.83
C CYS A 60 5.95 13.78 -7.21
N ILE A 61 5.27 13.66 -6.07
CA ILE A 61 4.71 14.79 -5.33
C ILE A 61 5.80 15.73 -4.82
N VAL A 62 6.89 15.19 -4.26
CA VAL A 62 7.96 16.01 -3.67
C VAL A 62 8.75 16.76 -4.74
N ASN A 63 9.10 16.10 -5.84
CA ASN A 63 9.93 16.71 -6.87
C ASN A 63 9.17 17.57 -7.87
N ASN A 64 7.91 17.26 -8.12
CA ASN A 64 7.14 17.91 -9.19
C ASN A 64 5.82 18.43 -8.64
N PHE A 65 5.77 18.98 -7.42
CA PHE A 65 4.50 19.35 -6.78
C PHE A 65 3.56 20.16 -7.68
N ASP A 66 4.09 21.17 -8.40
CA ASP A 66 3.32 22.06 -9.28
C ASP A 66 2.93 21.43 -10.64
N ASP A 67 3.63 20.38 -11.08
CA ASP A 67 3.51 19.74 -12.41
C ASP A 67 3.33 18.21 -12.32
N SER A 68 2.96 17.69 -11.14
CA SER A 68 2.90 16.26 -10.89
C SER A 68 1.67 15.67 -11.57
N ASP A 69 1.88 14.70 -12.46
CA ASP A 69 0.80 13.88 -13.04
C ASP A 69 -0.04 13.14 -11.97
N PHE A 70 0.45 13.11 -10.72
CA PHE A 70 -0.28 12.56 -9.58
C PHE A 70 -1.43 13.46 -9.11
N PHE A 71 -1.23 14.78 -9.11
CA PHE A 71 -2.28 15.77 -8.83
C PHE A 71 -2.84 16.29 -10.15
N VAL A 72 -3.92 15.67 -10.61
CA VAL A 72 -4.54 15.97 -11.91
C VAL A 72 -5.06 17.42 -11.97
N HIS A 73 -5.39 18.02 -10.82
CA HIS A 73 -5.91 19.38 -10.73
C HIS A 73 -4.88 20.35 -10.12
N SER A 74 -4.67 21.47 -10.81
CA SER A 74 -3.98 22.66 -10.27
C SER A 74 -5.00 23.81 -10.17
N PRO A 75 -5.46 24.23 -8.98
CA PRO A 75 -5.04 23.80 -7.63
C PRO A 75 -5.57 22.41 -7.23
N VAL A 76 -4.84 21.74 -6.33
CA VAL A 76 -5.15 20.39 -5.83
C VAL A 76 -6.59 20.33 -5.31
N ASN A 77 -7.38 19.40 -5.86
CA ASN A 77 -8.77 19.24 -5.51
C ASN A 77 -8.98 18.16 -4.41
N ALA A 78 -10.13 18.20 -3.73
CA ALA A 78 -10.50 17.22 -2.70
C ALA A 78 -10.44 15.77 -3.21
N GLY A 79 -10.78 15.53 -4.47
CA GLY A 79 -10.68 14.22 -5.08
C GLY A 79 -9.25 13.65 -5.09
N ASP A 80 -8.23 14.48 -5.29
CA ASP A 80 -6.85 13.98 -5.40
C ASP A 80 -6.29 13.62 -4.03
N TRP A 81 -6.68 14.37 -2.99
CA TRP A 81 -6.48 13.98 -1.60
C TRP A 81 -7.14 12.63 -1.27
N ILE A 82 -8.34 12.36 -1.79
CA ILE A 82 -9.01 11.07 -1.61
C ILE A 82 -8.22 9.94 -2.29
N ASN A 83 -7.67 10.17 -3.48
CA ASN A 83 -6.86 9.18 -4.19
C ASN A 83 -5.56 8.85 -3.45
N TRP A 84 -4.89 9.88 -2.93
CA TRP A 84 -3.72 9.71 -2.07
C TRP A 84 -4.07 8.96 -0.78
N ALA A 85 -5.17 9.33 -0.12
CA ALA A 85 -5.67 8.64 1.07
C ALA A 85 -6.02 7.17 0.78
N GLN A 86 -6.60 6.87 -0.38
CA GLN A 86 -6.92 5.50 -0.80
C GLN A 86 -5.66 4.65 -0.89
N MET A 87 -4.57 5.18 -1.46
CA MET A 87 -3.29 4.48 -1.54
C MET A 87 -2.69 4.23 -0.15
N ALA A 88 -2.73 5.22 0.74
CA ALA A 88 -2.27 5.08 2.12
C ALA A 88 -3.07 4.04 2.90
N VAL A 89 -4.40 4.06 2.78
CA VAL A 89 -5.29 3.08 3.42
C VAL A 89 -5.03 1.67 2.90
N LEU A 90 -4.84 1.50 1.59
CA LEU A 90 -4.50 0.21 0.99
C LEU A 90 -3.15 -0.32 1.52
N GLY A 91 -2.14 0.53 1.66
CA GLY A 91 -0.86 0.18 2.27
C GLY A 91 -1.02 -0.32 3.70
N LEU A 92 -1.79 0.41 4.53
CA LEU A 92 -2.08 0.02 5.91
C LEU A 92 -2.84 -1.30 6.01
N LEU A 93 -3.78 -1.56 5.10
CA LEU A 93 -4.54 -2.81 5.05
C LEU A 93 -3.65 -4.01 4.70
N TRP A 94 -2.78 -3.88 3.69
CA TRP A 94 -1.82 -4.92 3.33
C TRP A 94 -0.81 -5.18 4.45
N LEU A 95 -0.32 -4.12 5.10
CA LEU A 95 0.57 -4.23 6.25
C LEU A 95 -0.10 -4.95 7.41
N SER A 96 -1.35 -4.58 7.71
CA SER A 96 -2.15 -5.21 8.77
C SER A 96 -2.40 -6.69 8.47
N LEU A 97 -2.75 -7.05 7.23
CA LEU A 97 -2.89 -8.45 6.81
C LEU A 97 -1.58 -9.23 6.94
N PHE A 98 -0.45 -8.61 6.59
CA PHE A 98 0.86 -9.24 6.75
C PHE A 98 1.16 -9.53 8.22
N PHE A 99 0.95 -8.57 9.12
CA PHE A 99 1.11 -8.77 10.57
C PHE A 99 0.17 -9.85 11.12
N VAL A 100 -1.11 -9.84 10.72
CA VAL A 100 -2.08 -10.84 11.12
C VAL A 100 -1.66 -12.24 10.65
N CYS A 101 -1.17 -12.37 9.40
CA CYS A 101 -0.64 -13.64 8.89
C CYS A 101 0.59 -14.11 9.66
N LEU A 102 1.43 -13.20 10.16
CA LEU A 102 2.58 -13.54 11.00
C LEU A 102 2.15 -14.00 12.40
N TYR A 103 1.23 -13.26 13.03
CA TYR A 103 0.77 -13.48 14.40
C TYR A 103 0.07 -14.82 14.60
N PHE A 104 -0.85 -15.19 13.70
CA PHE A 104 -1.58 -16.44 13.85
C PHE A 104 -0.71 -17.66 13.52
N PRO A 105 -0.74 -18.71 14.35
CA PRO A 105 0.06 -19.90 14.13
C PRO A 105 -0.31 -20.59 12.81
N SER A 106 0.71 -21.09 12.11
CA SER A 106 0.56 -21.95 10.94
C SER A 106 1.55 -23.10 11.06
N ASP A 107 1.40 -24.12 10.23
CA ASP A 107 2.16 -25.36 10.30
C ASP A 107 3.69 -25.13 10.26
N ARG A 108 4.51 -26.08 10.77
CA ARG A 108 5.97 -25.88 10.95
C ARG A 108 6.71 -25.44 9.67
N ARG A 109 6.23 -25.85 8.48
CA ARG A 109 6.78 -25.40 7.17
C ARG A 109 6.52 -23.92 6.86
N ASP A 110 5.51 -23.32 7.47
CA ASP A 110 5.18 -21.93 7.26
C ASP A 110 6.03 -20.98 8.11
N LEU A 111 6.66 -21.44 9.19
CA LEU A 111 7.55 -20.59 9.99
C LEU A 111 8.77 -20.13 9.17
N SER A 112 9.45 -21.04 8.47
CA SER A 112 10.58 -20.68 7.61
C SER A 112 10.16 -19.76 6.47
N ARG A 113 8.96 -19.95 5.92
CA ARG A 113 8.40 -19.07 4.87
C ARG A 113 8.05 -17.68 5.41
N LYS A 114 7.50 -17.60 6.63
CA LYS A 114 7.23 -16.33 7.32
C LYS A 114 8.52 -15.56 7.59
N LEU A 115 9.55 -16.23 8.11
CA LEU A 115 10.86 -15.61 8.35
C LEU A 115 11.50 -15.12 7.05
N SER A 116 11.45 -15.93 5.99
CA SER A 116 11.92 -15.53 4.67
C SER A 116 11.15 -14.33 4.13
N ALA A 117 9.82 -14.29 4.28
CA ALA A 117 8.99 -13.17 3.86
C ALA A 117 9.28 -11.89 4.64
N ILE A 118 9.49 -11.98 5.96
CA ILE A 118 9.92 -10.85 6.79
C ILE A 118 11.28 -10.33 6.31
N GLY A 119 12.25 -11.22 6.12
CA GLY A 119 13.58 -10.86 5.64
C GLY A 119 13.53 -10.17 4.28
N ALA A 120 12.73 -10.69 3.36
CA ALA A 120 12.53 -10.09 2.04
C ALA A 120 11.91 -8.68 2.14
N TYR A 121 10.89 -8.48 2.99
CA TYR A 121 10.29 -7.17 3.18
C TYR A 121 11.25 -6.16 3.82
N ILE A 122 11.99 -6.58 4.85
CA ILE A 122 12.99 -5.73 5.52
C ILE A 122 14.11 -5.35 4.54
N ALA A 123 14.55 -6.27 3.67
CA ALA A 123 15.55 -5.98 2.66
C ALA A 123 15.02 -5.06 1.55
N PHE A 124 13.73 -5.17 1.20
CA PHE A 124 13.09 -4.31 0.21
C PHE A 124 12.86 -2.88 0.70
N LEU A 125 12.50 -2.70 1.98
CA LEU A 125 12.22 -1.39 2.57
C LEU A 125 13.31 -0.34 2.29
N PRO A 126 14.61 -0.55 2.57
CA PRO A 126 15.63 0.44 2.29
C PRO A 126 15.78 0.72 0.80
N ILE A 127 15.61 -0.28 -0.07
CA ILE A 127 15.70 -0.11 -1.53
C ILE A 127 14.61 0.85 -2.01
N SER A 128 13.39 0.72 -1.49
CA SER A 128 12.28 1.60 -1.85
C SER A 128 12.38 2.96 -1.16
N VAL A 129 12.73 2.99 0.13
CA VAL A 129 12.57 4.18 0.99
C VAL A 129 13.80 5.10 0.95
N VAL A 130 15.02 4.58 0.80
CA VAL A 130 16.25 5.39 0.78
C VAL A 130 16.25 6.40 -0.38
N PRO A 131 15.88 6.05 -1.62
CA PRO A 131 15.82 7.02 -2.72
C PRO A 131 14.93 8.22 -2.41
N VAL A 132 13.79 7.99 -1.74
CA VAL A 132 12.85 9.06 -1.36
C VAL A 132 13.43 9.98 -0.30
N PHE A 133 14.08 9.44 0.74
CA PHE A 133 14.67 10.29 1.78
C PHE A 133 15.91 11.04 1.30
N ALA A 134 16.72 10.43 0.44
CA ALA A 134 17.86 11.09 -0.18
C ALA A 134 17.40 12.32 -0.98
N ASP A 135 16.33 12.15 -1.73
CA ASP A 135 15.72 13.17 -2.58
C ASP A 135 15.04 14.31 -1.79
N VAL A 136 14.43 14.00 -0.63
CA VAL A 136 13.92 15.05 0.28
C VAL A 136 15.06 15.89 0.90
N ILE A 137 16.23 15.29 1.14
CA ILE A 137 17.37 15.95 1.79
C ILE A 137 18.18 16.78 0.80
N GLU A 138 18.40 16.26 -0.40
CA GLU A 138 18.98 16.96 -1.54
C GLU A 138 17.94 17.05 -2.65
N PRO A 139 16.96 17.98 -2.54
CA PRO A 139 16.04 18.22 -3.65
C PRO A 139 16.90 18.62 -4.85
N GLY A 140 16.89 17.79 -5.90
CA GLY A 140 17.62 18.05 -7.12
C GLY A 140 17.31 19.47 -7.60
N THR A 141 18.36 20.26 -7.80
CA THR A 141 18.32 21.62 -8.39
C THR A 141 17.54 21.68 -9.69
#